data_AF-A0A6B3G3G0-F1
#
_entry.id   AF-A0A6B3G3G0-F1
#
_cell.length_a   1.000
_cell.length_b   1.000
_cell.length_c   1.000
_cell.angle_alpha   90.00
_cell.angle_beta   90.00
_cell.angle_gamma   90.00
#
_symmetry.space_group_name_H-M   'P 1'
#
loop_
_entity.id
_entity.type
_entity.pdbx_description
1 polymer ?
#
loop_
_entity_poly.entity_id
_entity_poly.type
_entity_poly.pdbx_seq_one_letter_code
_entity_poly.pdbx_strand_id
1 'polypeptide(L)'
;PRSLWSDAWHDLRRNPLFLVSVVLILLLAVMAIFPSLFTSASPRDANLAEHYLQHPNWGHFFAPDWLGYDVQGRSIYARLIYGARASITVGVVVTVAVTITGLAIGMVAGYFGGWLDTILSRITDVFFGVP
;
A
#
# COMPACT_ATOMS: atom_id res chain seq x y z
N PRO A 1 -2.25 1.94 -39.28
CA PRO A 1 -1.22 1.57 -38.29
C PRO A 1 -1.84 1.39 -36.89
N ARG A 2 -1.76 0.19 -36.31
CA ARG A 2 -2.13 -0.03 -34.90
C ARG A 2 -1.11 0.67 -34.01
N SER A 3 -1.56 1.39 -33.00
CA SER A 3 -0.65 2.07 -32.07
C SER A 3 -0.01 1.03 -31.14
N LEU A 4 1.27 1.21 -30.83
CA LEU A 4 2.01 0.33 -29.90
C LEU A 4 1.30 0.21 -28.53
N TRP A 5 0.59 1.26 -28.12
CA TRP A 5 -0.25 1.29 -26.93
C TRP A 5 -1.47 0.35 -27.03
N SER A 6 -2.11 0.27 -28.20
CA SER A 6 -3.26 -0.61 -28.41
C SER A 6 -2.85 -2.08 -28.40
N ASP A 7 -1.69 -2.41 -28.97
CA ASP A 7 -1.19 -3.79 -29.02
C ASP A 7 -0.72 -4.24 -27.62
N ALA A 8 0.03 -3.39 -26.90
CA ALA A 8 0.43 -3.66 -25.52
C ALA A 8 -0.78 -3.89 -24.59
N TRP A 9 -1.83 -3.08 -24.71
CA TRP A 9 -3.04 -3.21 -23.90
C TRP A 9 -3.81 -4.51 -24.17
N HIS A 10 -3.85 -4.93 -25.43
CA HIS A 10 -4.51 -6.17 -25.83
C HIS A 10 -3.78 -7.40 -25.29
N ASP A 11 -2.45 -7.38 -25.31
CA ASP A 11 -1.61 -8.45 -24.78
C ASP A 11 -1.66 -8.50 -23.24
N LEU A 12 -1.62 -7.34 -22.57
CA LEU A 12 -1.72 -7.23 -21.11
C LEU A 12 -3.05 -7.76 -20.57
N ARG A 13 -4.18 -7.39 -21.19
CA ARG A 13 -5.52 -7.85 -20.75
C ARG A 13 -5.74 -9.35 -20.91
N ARG A 14 -4.94 -10.04 -21.72
CA ARG A 14 -5.00 -11.50 -21.87
C ARG A 14 -4.21 -12.24 -20.79
N ASN A 15 -3.36 -11.54 -20.04
CA ASN A 15 -2.59 -12.13 -18.96
C ASN A 15 -3.41 -12.17 -17.64
N PRO A 16 -3.72 -13.36 -17.10
CA PRO A 16 -4.50 -13.47 -15.87
C PRO A 16 -3.78 -12.86 -14.66
N LEU A 17 -2.44 -12.92 -14.59
CA LEU A 17 -1.68 -12.30 -13.51
C LEU A 17 -1.84 -10.78 -13.52
N PHE A 18 -1.77 -10.16 -14.70
CA PHE A 18 -2.00 -8.73 -14.84
C PHE A 18 -3.40 -8.32 -14.39
N LEU A 19 -4.42 -9.08 -14.81
CA LEU A 19 -5.81 -8.83 -14.40
C LEU A 19 -5.99 -8.92 -12.88
N VAL A 20 -5.44 -9.97 -12.25
CA VAL A 20 -5.52 -10.14 -10.79
C VAL A 20 -4.84 -8.98 -10.06
N SER A 21 -3.64 -8.58 -10.50
CA SER A 21 -2.93 -7.44 -9.90
C SER A 21 -3.69 -6.13 -10.07
N VAL A 22 -4.23 -5.85 -11.25
CA VAL A 22 -5.01 -4.63 -11.50
C VAL A 22 -6.27 -4.60 -10.66
N VAL A 23 -7.00 -5.71 -10.58
CA VAL A 23 -8.21 -5.83 -9.75
C VAL A 23 -7.87 -5.61 -8.28
N LEU A 24 -6.79 -6.22 -7.78
CA LEU A 24 -6.34 -6.06 -6.41
C LEU A 24 -5.94 -4.61 -6.10
N ILE A 25 -5.17 -3.97 -6.99
CA ILE A 25 -4.77 -2.56 -6.83
C ILE A 25 -5.99 -1.65 -6.83
N LEU A 26 -6.93 -1.86 -7.76
CA LEU A 26 -8.17 -1.08 -7.80
C LEU A 26 -9.00 -1.28 -6.53
N LEU A 27 -9.15 -2.51 -6.06
CA LEU A 27 -9.84 -2.82 -4.80
C LEU A 27 -9.22 -2.06 -3.63
N LEU A 28 -7.90 -2.15 -3.46
CA LEU A 28 -7.17 -1.48 -2.37
C LEU A 28 -7.25 0.04 -2.50
N ALA A 29 -7.20 0.59 -3.71
CA ALA A 29 -7.35 2.02 -3.95
C ALA A 29 -8.77 2.50 -3.59
N VAL A 30 -9.81 1.79 -4.01
CA VAL A 30 -11.20 2.11 -3.68
C VAL A 30 -11.42 2.01 -2.17
N MET A 31 -10.89 0.97 -1.52
CA MET A 31 -10.94 0.79 -0.06
C MET A 31 -10.23 1.92 0.69
N ALA A 32 -9.10 2.40 0.19
CA ALA A 32 -8.35 3.50 0.79
C ALA A 32 -9.04 4.86 0.62
N ILE A 33 -9.64 5.13 -0.54
CA ILE A 33 -10.31 6.40 -0.84
C ILE A 33 -11.68 6.45 -0.17
N PHE A 34 -12.43 5.35 -0.21
CA PHE A 34 -13.80 5.25 0.28
C PHE A 34 -13.95 4.12 1.32
N PRO A 35 -13.33 4.25 2.51
CA PRO A 35 -13.42 3.22 3.55
C PRO A 35 -14.86 3.01 4.05
N SER A 36 -15.69 4.07 3.98
CA SER A 36 -17.10 4.02 4.36
C SER A 36 -17.97 3.10 3.49
N LEU A 37 -17.51 2.71 2.29
CA LEU A 37 -18.21 1.72 1.47
C LEU A 37 -18.06 0.30 2.01
N PHE A 38 -17.01 0.03 2.78
CA PHE A 38 -16.69 -1.30 3.30
C PHE A 38 -17.07 -1.46 4.77
N THR A 39 -17.11 -0.38 5.55
CA THR A 39 -17.53 -0.43 6.94
C THR A 39 -18.17 0.89 7.38
N SER A 40 -19.29 0.79 8.08
CA SER A 40 -19.94 1.90 8.77
C SER A 40 -19.43 2.09 10.21
N ALA A 41 -18.65 1.15 10.73
CA ALA A 41 -18.11 1.25 12.08
C ALA A 41 -16.92 2.20 12.14
N SER A 42 -16.84 2.96 13.23
CA SER A 42 -15.70 3.81 13.54
C SER A 42 -14.52 2.95 14.00
N PRO A 43 -13.31 3.16 13.45
CA PRO A 43 -12.10 2.42 13.84
C PRO A 43 -11.58 2.81 15.22
N ARG A 44 -12.14 3.87 15.83
CA ARG A 44 -11.71 4.41 17.13
C ARG A 44 -12.68 4.09 18.26
N ASP A 45 -13.89 3.65 17.93
CA ASP A 45 -14.91 3.35 18.93
C ASP A 45 -14.48 2.11 19.71
N ALA A 46 -14.24 2.33 21.00
CA ALA A 46 -13.77 1.32 21.93
C ALA A 46 -14.88 1.03 22.93
N ASN A 47 -15.48 -0.16 22.85
CA ASN A 47 -16.50 -0.60 23.79
C ASN A 47 -16.06 -1.89 24.45
N LEU A 48 -15.25 -1.76 25.52
CA LEU A 48 -14.75 -2.92 26.27
C LEU A 48 -15.87 -3.65 27.01
N ALA A 49 -16.90 -2.93 27.46
CA ALA A 49 -17.97 -3.53 28.26
C ALA A 49 -18.73 -4.61 27.50
N GLU A 50 -18.93 -4.41 26.19
CA GLU A 50 -19.67 -5.33 25.34
C GLU A 50 -18.78 -6.18 24.44
N HIS A 51 -17.63 -5.65 23.97
CA HIS A 51 -16.86 -6.23 22.87
C HIS A 51 -15.44 -6.68 23.26
N TYR A 52 -15.17 -6.94 24.53
CA TYR A 52 -13.85 -7.41 24.97
C TYR A 52 -13.46 -8.77 24.35
N LEU A 53 -12.41 -8.79 23.53
CA LEU A 53 -11.84 -10.00 22.91
C LEU A 53 -12.88 -10.91 22.25
N GLN A 54 -13.91 -10.34 21.65
CA GLN A 54 -14.91 -11.13 20.95
C GLN A 54 -14.28 -11.86 19.75
N HIS A 55 -14.59 -13.15 19.63
CA HIS A 55 -14.11 -13.99 18.55
C HIS A 55 -14.66 -13.55 17.18
N PRO A 56 -13.94 -13.84 16.09
CA PRO A 56 -14.41 -13.59 14.74
C PRO A 56 -15.74 -14.29 14.46
N ASN A 57 -16.72 -13.54 13.94
CA ASN A 57 -17.96 -14.11 13.45
C ASN A 57 -17.89 -14.30 11.93
N TRP A 58 -17.50 -15.52 11.51
CA TRP A 58 -17.35 -15.86 10.09
C TRP A 58 -18.66 -15.83 9.28
N GLY A 59 -19.83 -15.77 9.93
CA GLY A 59 -21.12 -15.66 9.26
C GLY A 59 -21.50 -14.22 8.90
N HIS A 60 -20.88 -13.23 9.55
CA HIS A 60 -21.19 -11.81 9.37
C HIS A 60 -20.17 -11.16 8.43
N PHE A 61 -20.21 -11.53 7.15
CA PHE A 61 -19.32 -10.96 6.14
C PHE A 61 -19.49 -9.43 6.03
N PHE A 62 -18.37 -8.71 5.95
CA PHE A 62 -18.31 -7.24 5.88
C PHE A 62 -18.89 -6.48 7.08
N ALA A 63 -19.19 -7.18 8.18
CA ALA A 63 -19.66 -6.55 9.41
C ALA A 63 -18.50 -6.19 10.35
N PRO A 64 -18.70 -5.29 11.32
CA PRO A 64 -17.66 -4.90 12.28
C PRO A 64 -17.11 -6.05 13.13
N ASP A 65 -17.92 -7.08 13.40
CA ASP A 65 -17.57 -8.27 14.17
C ASP A 65 -16.95 -9.40 13.33
N TRP A 66 -16.86 -9.23 12.00
CA TRP A 66 -16.41 -10.27 11.08
C TRP A 66 -15.04 -10.85 11.47
N LEU A 67 -14.09 -9.96 11.76
CA LEU A 67 -12.74 -10.32 12.18
C LEU A 67 -12.54 -10.25 13.69
N GLY A 68 -13.63 -10.07 14.44
CA GLY A 68 -13.62 -9.94 15.90
C GLY A 68 -13.14 -8.56 16.38
N TYR A 69 -12.92 -8.49 17.70
CA TYR A 69 -12.55 -7.28 18.40
C TYR A 69 -11.25 -7.45 19.17
N ASP A 70 -10.51 -6.35 19.32
CA ASP A 70 -9.27 -6.34 20.10
C ASP A 70 -9.51 -6.26 21.63
N VAL A 71 -8.43 -6.23 22.40
CA VAL A 71 -8.46 -6.07 23.87
C VAL A 71 -9.13 -4.77 24.34
N GLN A 72 -9.25 -3.78 23.45
CA GLN A 72 -9.90 -2.50 23.72
C GLN A 72 -11.35 -2.49 23.18
N GLY A 73 -11.90 -3.62 22.75
CA GLY A 73 -13.23 -3.69 22.18
C GLY A 73 -13.40 -2.87 20.91
N ARG A 74 -12.35 -2.73 20.09
CA ARG A 74 -12.41 -2.11 18.76
C ARG A 74 -12.48 -3.15 17.67
N SER A 75 -13.31 -2.90 16.66
CA SER A 75 -13.46 -3.78 15.50
C SER A 75 -12.14 -3.91 14.74
N ILE A 76 -11.62 -5.14 14.63
CA ILE A 76 -10.40 -5.42 13.86
C ILE A 76 -10.65 -5.16 12.38
N TYR A 77 -11.84 -5.52 11.87
CA TYR A 77 -12.24 -5.29 10.49
C TYR A 77 -12.25 -3.80 10.12
N ALA A 78 -12.89 -2.95 10.92
CA ALA A 78 -12.90 -1.52 10.68
C ALA A 78 -11.49 -0.92 10.72
N ARG A 79 -10.67 -1.35 11.68
CA ARG A 79 -9.28 -0.89 11.79
C ARG A 79 -8.42 -1.31 10.60
N LEU A 80 -8.66 -2.49 10.03
CA LEU A 80 -7.97 -2.93 8.81
C LEU A 80 -8.35 -2.08 7.59
N ILE A 81 -9.64 -1.75 7.43
CA ILE A 81 -10.10 -0.89 6.33
C ILE A 81 -9.50 0.51 6.40
N TYR A 82 -9.66 1.17 7.55
CA TYR A 82 -9.12 2.52 7.73
C TYR A 82 -7.59 2.52 7.77
N GLY A 83 -6.97 1.42 8.23
CA GLY A 83 -5.53 1.23 8.21
C GLY A 83 -4.94 1.15 6.81
N ALA A 84 -5.65 0.52 5.85
CA ALA A 84 -5.20 0.43 4.46
C ALA A 84 -4.95 1.81 3.84
N ARG A 85 -5.80 2.80 4.12
CA ARG A 85 -5.62 4.19 3.68
C ARG A 85 -4.30 4.79 4.18
N ALA A 86 -4.00 4.61 5.47
CA ALA A 86 -2.78 5.13 6.06
C ALA A 86 -1.54 4.48 5.43
N SER A 87 -1.54 3.14 5.30
CA SER A 87 -0.42 2.40 4.69
C SER A 87 -0.16 2.82 3.23
N ILE A 88 -1.21 2.95 2.43
CA ILE A 88 -1.08 3.38 1.02
C ILE A 88 -0.59 4.82 0.93
N THR A 89 -1.11 5.71 1.77
CA THR A 89 -0.68 7.12 1.79
C THR A 89 0.81 7.23 2.12
N VAL A 90 1.26 6.54 3.17
CA VAL A 90 2.67 6.51 3.56
C VAL A 90 3.53 5.94 2.44
N GLY A 91 3.13 4.81 1.86
CA GLY A 91 3.85 4.19 0.73
C GLY A 91 4.04 5.16 -0.43
N VAL A 92 2.96 5.80 -0.89
CA VAL A 92 3.02 6.76 -2.01
C VAL A 92 3.90 7.97 -1.68
N VAL A 93 3.71 8.58 -0.51
CA VAL A 93 4.48 9.78 -0.11
C VAL A 93 5.97 9.46 0.02
N VAL A 94 6.31 8.33 0.64
CA VAL A 94 7.70 7.88 0.79
C VAL A 94 8.32 7.60 -0.57
N THR A 95 7.63 6.88 -1.47
CA THR A 95 8.15 6.61 -2.82
C THR A 95 8.43 7.90 -3.57
N VAL A 96 7.49 8.85 -3.58
CA VAL A 96 7.69 10.15 -4.25
C VAL A 96 8.88 10.90 -3.65
N ALA A 97 8.96 10.98 -2.32
CA ALA A 97 10.06 11.65 -1.64
C ALA A 97 11.42 11.02 -1.97
N VAL A 98 11.52 9.69 -1.88
CA VAL A 98 12.74 8.93 -2.22
C VAL A 98 13.10 9.05 -3.69
N THR A 99 12.12 9.04 -4.60
CA THR A 99 12.37 9.26 -6.03
C THR A 99 12.92 10.65 -6.28
N ILE A 100 12.34 11.70 -5.70
CA ILE A 100 12.82 13.08 -5.89
C ILE A 100 14.24 13.23 -5.33
N THR A 101 14.50 12.77 -4.10
CA THR A 101 15.81 12.89 -3.48
C THR A 101 16.85 12.03 -4.20
N GLY A 102 16.49 10.80 -4.58
CA GLY A 102 17.35 9.90 -5.35
C GLY A 102 17.68 10.46 -6.73
N LEU A 103 16.72 11.04 -7.44
CA LEU A 103 16.96 11.72 -8.72
C LEU A 103 17.87 12.93 -8.55
N ALA A 104 17.65 13.76 -7.52
CA ALA A 104 18.51 14.91 -7.26
C ALA A 104 19.96 14.50 -6.99
N ILE A 105 20.17 13.51 -6.12
CA ILE A 105 21.49 12.97 -5.80
C ILE A 105 22.13 12.35 -7.06
N GLY A 106 21.38 11.54 -7.80
CA GLY A 106 21.84 10.88 -9.02
C GLY A 106 22.23 11.89 -10.12
N MET A 107 21.47 12.97 -10.29
CA MET A 107 21.80 14.04 -11.22
C MET A 107 23.09 14.77 -10.81
N VAL A 108 23.28 15.06 -9.52
CA VAL A 108 24.52 15.70 -9.02
C VAL A 108 25.73 14.79 -9.26
N ALA A 109 25.61 13.49 -8.95
CA ALA A 109 26.67 12.52 -9.18
C ALA A 109 27.04 12.41 -10.67
N GLY A 110 26.03 12.31 -11.54
CA GLY A 110 26.21 12.18 -12.98
C GLY A 110 26.71 13.46 -13.66
N TYR A 111 26.37 14.64 -13.15
CA TYR A 111 26.78 15.92 -13.74
C TYR A 111 28.24 16.28 -13.38
N PHE A 112 28.63 16.16 -12.11
CA PHE A 112 29.98 16.54 -11.67
C PHE A 112 31.01 15.42 -11.87
N GLY A 113 30.59 14.15 -11.82
CA GLY A 113 31.48 13.00 -11.93
C GLY A 113 32.58 12.95 -10.85
N GLY A 114 33.48 11.99 -10.95
CA GLY A 114 34.69 11.92 -10.12
C GLY A 114 34.47 11.41 -8.69
N TRP A 115 34.98 12.14 -7.69
CA TRP A 115 35.02 11.65 -6.30
C TRP A 115 33.64 11.56 -5.63
N LEU A 116 32.72 12.47 -5.96
CA LEU A 116 31.33 12.42 -5.46
C LEU A 116 30.60 11.16 -5.96
N ASP A 117 30.72 10.85 -7.25
CA ASP A 117 30.18 9.62 -7.84
C ASP A 117 30.82 8.37 -7.22
N THR A 118 32.13 8.41 -6.95
CA THR A 118 32.84 7.32 -6.29
C THR A 118 32.34 7.09 -4.85
N ILE A 119 32.06 8.14 -4.07
CA ILE A 119 31.53 7.98 -2.71
C ILE A 119 30.11 7.42 -2.75
N LEU A 120 29.25 7.95 -3.62
CA LEU A 120 27.84 7.54 -3.72
C LEU A 120 27.68 6.10 -4.21
N SER A 121 28.47 5.68 -5.19
CA SER A 121 28.52 4.29 -5.65
C SER A 121 28.95 3.35 -4.52
N ARG A 122 29.99 3.72 -3.75
CA ARG A 122 30.46 2.91 -2.60
C ARG A 122 29.43 2.78 -1.49
N ILE A 123 28.71 3.85 -1.16
CA ILE A 123 27.63 3.78 -0.17
C ILE A 123 26.53 2.84 -0.68
N THR A 124 26.17 2.95 -1.96
CA THR A 124 25.16 2.09 -2.59
C THR A 124 25.59 0.62 -2.57
N ASP A 125 26.86 0.32 -2.89
CA ASP A 125 27.44 -1.03 -2.80
C ASP A 125 27.32 -1.61 -1.38
N VAL A 126 27.54 -0.79 -0.34
CA VAL A 126 27.41 -1.23 1.06
C VAL A 126 25.96 -1.58 1.40
N PHE A 127 25.00 -0.74 0.99
CA PHE A 127 23.58 -1.02 1.21
C PHE A 127 23.09 -2.27 0.45
N PHE A 128 23.59 -2.52 -0.76
CA PHE A 128 23.25 -3.75 -1.50
C PHE A 128 24.01 -5.00 -1.00
N GLY A 129 25.18 -4.81 -0.38
CA GLY A 129 26.02 -5.89 0.12
C GLY A 129 25.65 -6.41 1.51
N VAL A 130 24.90 -5.63 2.30
CA VAL A 130 24.42 -6.06 3.62
C VAL A 130 22.99 -6.61 3.48
N PRO A 131 22.76 -7.92 3.76
CA PRO A 131 21.45 -8.55 3.61
C PRO A 131 20.41 -8.07 4.63
#